data_AF-A0A7C4KLP4-F1
#
_entry.id   AF-A0A7C4KLP4-F1
#
_cell.length_a   1.000
_cell.length_b   1.000
_cell.length_c   1.000
_cell.angle_alpha   90.00
_cell.angle_beta   90.00
_cell.angle_gamma   90.00
#
_symmetry.space_group_name_H-M   'P 1'
#
loop_
_entity.id
_entity.type
_entity.pdbx_description
1 polymer ?
#
loop_
_entity_poly.entity_id
_entity_poly.type
_entity_poly.pdbx_seq_one_letter_code
_entity_poly.pdbx_strand_id
1 'polypeptide(L)'
;MMIKRIGKKILHGVWYIGLVAVLSGCRFPVELFFAPDSPPPSQINTAPLPSLQGGGQPLENIATLTPTPFPCAYAWAEQSLPDLTAEVQSALAAAGLNRVEALAVAYGENCVDTLNNQVVSFSVIETDFYFTAVVEDTGNREALGNLAYQLLSIVEQFPPGKAPGPNPGLFTVLFQDEKQNVQVRAKLVDAQAAKTRGLRGSALLDALQLAHQ
;
A
#
# COMPACT_ATOMS: atom_id res chain seq x y z
N MET A 1 40.69 59.21 45.74
CA MET A 1 40.24 59.88 44.50
C MET A 1 40.26 58.86 43.38
N MET A 2 39.12 58.23 43.07
CA MET A 2 38.88 57.50 41.81
C MET A 2 37.42 57.01 41.80
N ILE A 3 36.55 57.74 41.10
CA ILE A 3 35.95 57.43 39.78
C ILE A 3 34.71 56.54 39.91
N LYS A 4 33.58 57.24 39.71
CA LYS A 4 32.20 56.81 39.54
C LYS A 4 32.00 56.29 38.10
N ARG A 5 30.85 55.65 37.85
CA ARG A 5 30.16 55.38 36.55
C ARG A 5 30.60 54.11 35.79
N ILE A 6 29.76 53.37 35.05
CA ILE A 6 28.38 53.50 34.51
C ILE A 6 27.83 52.08 34.33
N GLY A 7 26.54 51.87 34.61
CA GLY A 7 25.83 50.63 34.28
C GLY A 7 25.46 50.55 32.80
N LYS A 8 25.54 49.35 32.21
CA LYS A 8 25.03 49.06 30.87
C LYS A 8 24.08 47.86 30.97
N LYS A 9 22.77 48.15 31.01
CA LYS A 9 21.71 47.14 30.81
C LYS A 9 21.74 46.77 29.33
N ILE A 10 22.04 45.51 29.03
CA ILE A 10 21.91 44.97 27.67
C ILE A 10 20.49 44.39 27.56
N LEU A 11 19.75 44.96 26.63
CA LEU A 11 18.34 44.70 26.36
C LEU A 11 18.20 43.36 25.62
N HIS A 12 17.23 42.56 26.06
CA HIS A 12 16.79 41.33 25.40
C HIS A 12 16.29 41.62 23.98
N GLY A 13 16.80 40.88 23.01
CA GLY A 13 16.28 40.82 21.65
C GLY A 13 16.18 39.36 21.20
N VAL A 14 15.21 38.63 21.76
CA VAL A 14 14.87 37.28 21.31
C VAL A 14 14.06 37.43 20.02
N TRP A 15 14.71 37.22 18.87
CA TRP A 15 14.05 37.08 17.58
C TRP A 15 13.49 35.66 17.48
N TYR A 16 12.18 35.52 17.69
CA TYR A 16 11.43 34.31 17.33
C TYR A 16 11.29 34.29 15.80
N ILE A 17 12.19 33.58 15.12
CA ILE A 17 11.98 33.19 13.73
C ILE A 17 10.99 32.02 13.77
N GLY A 18 9.73 32.30 13.47
CA GLY A 18 8.70 31.30 13.28
C GLY A 18 9.03 30.43 12.07
N LEU A 19 9.58 29.26 12.31
CA LEU A 19 9.76 28.23 11.29
C LEU A 19 8.38 27.57 11.07
N VAL A 20 7.66 28.01 10.03
CA VAL A 20 6.47 27.31 9.54
C VAL A 20 6.96 26.05 8.83
N ALA A 21 6.97 24.93 9.55
CA ALA A 21 7.16 23.61 8.95
C ALA A 21 5.91 23.30 8.11
N VAL A 22 6.02 23.47 6.80
CA VAL A 22 5.05 22.93 5.85
C VAL A 22 5.17 21.41 5.94
N LEU A 23 4.20 20.79 6.63
CA LEU A 23 4.01 19.34 6.63
C LEU A 23 3.58 18.94 5.21
N SER A 24 4.56 18.83 4.30
CA SER A 24 4.40 18.00 3.11
C SER A 24 4.05 16.61 3.60
N GLY A 25 2.79 16.22 3.47
CA GLY A 25 2.33 14.89 3.85
C GLY A 25 3.24 13.86 3.20
N CYS A 26 3.69 12.87 3.99
CA CYS A 26 4.42 11.72 3.48
C CYS A 26 3.59 11.09 2.36
N ARG A 27 3.95 11.39 1.11
CA ARG A 27 3.42 10.67 -0.03
C ARG A 27 4.17 9.37 -0.07
N PHE A 28 3.44 8.29 0.17
CA PHE A 28 3.89 6.94 -0.15
C PHE A 28 4.52 6.98 -1.55
N PRO A 29 5.79 6.59 -1.71
CA PRO A 29 6.44 6.65 -3.02
C PRO A 29 5.97 5.45 -3.85
N VAL A 30 4.71 5.50 -4.28
CA VAL A 30 4.05 4.50 -5.14
C VAL A 30 4.94 4.21 -6.37
N GLU A 31 5.53 5.26 -6.95
CA GLU A 31 6.49 5.21 -8.06
C GLU A 31 7.71 4.30 -7.82
N LEU A 32 8.07 3.99 -6.57
CA LEU A 32 9.19 3.09 -6.27
C LEU A 32 8.81 1.60 -6.32
N PHE A 33 7.51 1.29 -6.38
CA PHE A 33 7.00 -0.08 -6.46
C PHE A 33 6.54 -0.48 -7.86
N PHE A 34 6.16 0.49 -8.69
CA PHE A 34 5.69 0.26 -10.05
C PHE A 34 6.76 0.67 -11.06
N ALA A 35 6.85 -0.06 -12.18
CA ALA A 35 7.74 0.32 -13.27
C ALA A 35 7.28 1.66 -13.87
N PRO A 36 8.21 2.52 -14.37
CA PRO A 36 7.86 3.83 -14.92
C PRO A 36 6.89 3.79 -16.12
N ASP A 37 6.78 2.63 -16.77
CA ASP A 37 5.90 2.41 -17.92
C ASP A 37 4.56 1.72 -17.54
N SER A 38 4.37 1.37 -16.27
CA SER A 38 3.07 0.88 -15.78
C SER A 38 2.25 2.09 -15.34
N PRO A 39 1.13 2.42 -16.02
CA PRO A 39 0.32 3.56 -15.60
C PRO A 39 -0.11 3.35 -14.15
N PRO A 40 0.03 4.35 -13.26
CA PRO A 40 -0.47 4.23 -11.89
C PRO A 40 -1.95 3.84 -11.96
N PRO A 41 -2.46 3.05 -10.98
CA PRO A 41 -3.84 2.61 -10.98
C PRO A 41 -4.71 3.83 -11.16
N SER A 42 -5.35 3.93 -12.33
CA SER A 42 -6.29 5.01 -12.60
C SER A 42 -7.38 4.85 -11.56
N GLN A 43 -7.45 5.78 -10.62
CA GLN A 43 -8.56 5.86 -9.68
C GLN A 43 -9.80 6.04 -10.54
N ILE A 44 -10.51 4.95 -10.79
CA ILE A 44 -11.78 4.99 -11.47
C ILE A 44 -12.66 5.83 -10.55
N ASN A 45 -12.92 7.07 -10.95
CA ASN A 45 -13.82 7.97 -10.25
C ASN A 45 -15.07 7.17 -9.91
N THR A 46 -15.37 7.07 -8.62
CA THR A 46 -16.55 6.41 -8.11
C THR A 46 -17.74 7.18 -8.66
N ALA A 47 -18.25 6.77 -9.82
CA ALA A 47 -19.49 7.30 -10.34
C ALA A 47 -20.56 6.99 -9.29
N PRO A 48 -21.37 7.99 -8.85
CA PRO A 48 -22.39 7.74 -7.85
C PRO A 48 -23.35 6.69 -8.37
N LEU A 49 -23.57 5.65 -7.56
CA LEU A 49 -24.59 4.64 -7.80
C LEU A 49 -25.94 5.37 -7.94
N PRO A 50 -26.70 5.22 -9.04
CA PRO A 50 -28.00 5.84 -9.17
C PRO A 50 -28.89 5.34 -8.02
N SER A 51 -29.34 6.27 -7.18
CA SER A 51 -30.28 5.99 -6.11
C SER A 51 -31.62 5.57 -6.71
N LEU A 52 -31.95 4.27 -6.62
CA LEU A 52 -33.28 3.76 -6.95
C LEU A 52 -34.29 4.31 -5.94
N GLN A 53 -34.98 5.39 -6.31
CA GLN A 53 -36.13 5.90 -5.56
C GLN A 53 -37.30 4.93 -5.74
N GLY A 54 -37.67 4.24 -4.66
CA GLY A 54 -38.81 3.33 -4.61
C GLY A 54 -40.15 4.07 -4.69
N GLY A 55 -40.74 4.12 -5.88
CA GLY A 55 -42.15 4.42 -6.08
C GLY A 55 -42.94 3.12 -6.27
N GLY A 56 -43.88 2.83 -5.38
CA GLY A 56 -44.75 1.66 -5.47
C GLY A 56 -45.72 1.78 -6.64
N GLN A 57 -45.52 0.98 -7.69
CA GLN A 57 -46.52 0.69 -8.72
C GLN A 57 -46.73 -0.83 -8.85
N PRO A 58 -47.92 -1.28 -9.30
CA PRO A 58 -48.32 -2.68 -9.29
C PRO A 58 -47.42 -3.57 -10.16
N LEU A 59 -47.24 -4.82 -9.72
CA LEU A 59 -46.45 -5.88 -10.37
C LEU A 59 -47.00 -6.22 -11.77
N GLU A 60 -46.61 -5.45 -12.77
CA GLU A 60 -46.84 -5.75 -14.18
C GLU A 60 -45.62 -6.49 -14.73
N ASN A 61 -45.86 -7.71 -15.19
CA ASN A 61 -44.99 -8.66 -15.89
C ASN A 61 -43.58 -8.13 -16.22
N ILE A 62 -42.61 -8.35 -15.31
CA ILE A 62 -41.21 -8.01 -15.52
C ILE A 62 -40.68 -8.96 -16.60
N ALA A 63 -40.58 -8.47 -17.84
CA ALA A 63 -39.84 -9.15 -18.87
C ALA A 63 -38.42 -9.39 -18.35
N THR A 64 -38.03 -10.66 -18.20
CA THR A 64 -36.65 -11.05 -17.89
C THR A 64 -35.77 -10.51 -19.02
N LEU A 65 -35.13 -9.37 -18.79
CA LEU A 65 -34.10 -8.87 -19.69
C LEU A 65 -32.97 -9.89 -19.68
N THR A 66 -32.91 -10.73 -20.72
CA THR A 66 -31.74 -11.57 -20.94
C THR A 66 -30.55 -10.61 -21.14
N PRO A 67 -29.52 -10.64 -20.28
CA PRO A 67 -28.37 -9.79 -20.45
C PRO A 67 -27.81 -10.03 -21.85
N THR A 68 -27.74 -8.97 -22.65
CA THR A 68 -27.08 -9.09 -23.95
C THR A 68 -25.60 -9.36 -23.66
N PRO A 69 -25.01 -10.45 -24.16
CA PRO A 69 -23.59 -10.71 -23.95
C PRO A 69 -22.81 -9.57 -24.59
N PHE A 70 -22.16 -8.73 -23.78
CA PHE A 70 -21.22 -7.76 -24.31
C PHE A 70 -19.91 -8.48 -24.62
N PRO A 71 -19.31 -8.28 -25.81
CA PRO A 71 -17.97 -8.77 -26.09
C PRO A 71 -16.97 -8.10 -25.13
N CYS A 72 -16.35 -8.89 -24.26
CA CYS A 72 -15.28 -8.44 -23.35
C CYS A 72 -13.91 -8.61 -24.02
N ALA A 73 -13.15 -7.53 -24.11
CA ALA A 73 -11.70 -7.59 -24.22
C ALA A 73 -11.11 -7.50 -22.80
N TYR A 74 -10.36 -8.51 -22.38
CA TYR A 74 -9.72 -8.54 -21.07
C TYR A 74 -8.35 -7.85 -21.15
N ALA A 75 -8.10 -6.94 -20.21
CA ALA A 75 -6.84 -6.23 -20.09
C ALA A 75 -6.39 -6.22 -18.62
N TRP A 76 -5.13 -6.58 -18.38
CA TRP A 76 -4.53 -6.51 -17.05
C TRP A 76 -4.66 -5.11 -16.44
N ALA A 77 -5.06 -5.06 -15.18
CA ALA A 77 -5.28 -3.83 -14.45
C ALA A 77 -5.05 -4.03 -12.96
N GLU A 78 -4.82 -2.91 -12.29
CA GLU A 78 -4.62 -2.83 -10.85
C GLU A 78 -5.56 -1.81 -10.24
N GLN A 79 -6.02 -2.06 -9.02
CA GLN A 79 -6.84 -1.13 -8.26
C GLN A 79 -6.35 -1.04 -6.82
N SER A 80 -6.13 0.18 -6.33
CA SER A 80 -5.81 0.39 -4.91
C SER A 80 -6.97 -0.07 -4.03
N LEU A 81 -6.65 -0.68 -2.89
CA LEU A 81 -7.62 -1.12 -1.89
C LEU A 81 -7.50 -0.24 -0.64
N PRO A 82 -8.12 0.96 -0.61
CA PRO A 82 -7.90 1.93 0.47
C PRO A 82 -8.38 1.40 1.84
N ASP A 83 -9.51 0.69 1.88
CA ASP A 83 -10.04 0.14 3.13
C ASP A 83 -9.12 -0.95 3.69
N LEU A 84 -8.71 -1.92 2.86
CA LEU A 84 -7.75 -2.94 3.25
C LEU A 84 -6.38 -2.34 3.61
N THR A 85 -5.95 -1.31 2.88
CA THR A 85 -4.71 -0.58 3.20
C THR A 85 -4.80 0.03 4.60
N ALA A 86 -5.93 0.66 4.94
CA ALA A 86 -6.14 1.24 6.27
C ALA A 86 -6.16 0.16 7.37
N GLU A 87 -6.78 -1.00 7.11
CA GLU A 87 -6.78 -2.13 8.04
C GLU A 87 -5.36 -2.68 8.28
N VAL A 88 -4.58 -2.89 7.22
CA VAL A 88 -3.18 -3.33 7.32
C VAL A 88 -2.35 -2.29 8.06
N GLN A 89 -2.52 -1.00 7.77
CA GLN A 89 -1.83 0.08 8.47
C GLN A 89 -2.18 0.12 9.96
N SER A 90 -3.44 -0.13 10.32
CA SER A 90 -3.87 -0.25 11.72
C SER A 90 -3.23 -1.46 12.41
N ALA A 91 -3.10 -2.60 11.72
CA ALA A 91 -2.44 -3.78 12.25
C ALA A 91 -0.94 -3.54 12.48
N LEU A 92 -0.26 -2.79 11.58
CA LEU A 92 1.12 -2.35 11.77
C LEU A 92 1.27 -1.46 13.02
N ALA A 93 0.39 -0.47 13.18
CA ALA A 93 0.41 0.43 14.34
C ALA A 93 0.21 -0.33 15.65
N ALA A 94 -0.74 -1.29 15.68
CA ALA A 94 -0.99 -2.14 16.84
C ALA A 94 0.22 -3.03 17.20
N ALA A 95 1.02 -3.42 16.21
CA ALA A 95 2.28 -4.16 16.41
C ALA A 95 3.48 -3.26 16.77
N GLY A 96 3.29 -1.94 16.88
CA GLY A 96 4.36 -0.99 17.16
C GLY A 96 5.23 -0.64 15.95
N LEU A 97 4.82 -1.01 14.73
CA LEU A 97 5.56 -0.79 13.49
C LEU A 97 5.22 0.56 12.85
N ASN A 98 5.29 1.64 13.64
CA ASN A 98 4.86 2.99 13.24
C ASN A 98 5.74 3.66 12.17
N ARG A 99 6.91 3.09 11.88
CA ARG A 99 7.83 3.53 10.80
C ARG A 99 7.66 2.72 9.51
N VAL A 100 6.58 1.94 9.43
CA VAL A 100 6.21 1.17 8.27
C VAL A 100 4.89 1.69 7.73
N GLU A 101 4.92 1.91 6.44
CA GLU A 101 3.84 2.38 5.60
C GLU A 101 3.36 1.16 4.77
N ALA A 102 2.06 0.92 4.68
CA ALA A 102 1.46 -0.17 3.88
C ALA A 102 0.61 0.32 2.69
N LEU A 103 0.56 -0.48 1.63
CA LEU A 103 -0.34 -0.34 0.48
C LEU A 103 -0.82 -1.73 0.05
N ALA A 104 -2.13 -1.91 -0.08
CA ALA A 104 -2.75 -3.10 -0.67
C ALA A 104 -3.34 -2.79 -2.05
N VAL A 105 -3.11 -3.66 -3.02
CA VAL A 105 -3.55 -3.50 -4.41
C VAL A 105 -4.18 -4.78 -4.90
N ALA A 106 -5.36 -4.69 -5.51
CA ALA A 106 -5.95 -5.79 -6.25
C ALA A 106 -5.36 -5.84 -7.65
N TYR A 107 -4.79 -6.98 -8.03
CA TYR A 107 -4.30 -7.27 -9.38
C TYR A 107 -5.32 -8.17 -10.09
N GLY A 108 -5.64 -7.86 -11.35
CA GLY A 108 -6.70 -8.55 -12.06
C GLY A 108 -6.88 -8.08 -13.50
N GLU A 109 -8.07 -8.29 -14.04
CA GLU A 109 -8.40 -7.92 -15.42
C GLU A 109 -9.63 -7.02 -15.46
N ASN A 110 -9.52 -5.91 -16.18
CA ASN A 110 -10.69 -5.15 -16.63
C ASN A 110 -11.34 -5.90 -17.79
N CYS A 111 -12.66 -6.13 -17.74
CA CYS A 111 -13.42 -6.33 -18.96
C CYS A 111 -13.70 -4.96 -19.57
N VAL A 112 -13.21 -4.77 -20.79
CA VAL A 112 -13.47 -3.59 -21.62
C VAL A 112 -14.52 -3.96 -22.66
N ASP A 113 -15.61 -3.22 -22.69
CA ASP A 113 -16.64 -3.34 -23.72
C ASP A 113 -16.05 -2.90 -25.07
N THR A 114 -15.96 -3.83 -26.04
CA THR A 114 -15.34 -3.56 -27.33
C THR A 114 -16.15 -2.62 -28.23
N LEU A 115 -17.39 -2.28 -27.88
CA LEU A 115 -18.24 -1.38 -28.66
C LEU A 115 -17.97 0.09 -28.36
N ASN A 116 -17.61 0.42 -27.12
CA ASN A 116 -17.43 1.80 -26.65
C ASN A 116 -16.12 2.03 -25.87
N ASN A 117 -15.28 1.00 -25.75
CA ASN A 117 -14.00 0.99 -25.04
C ASN A 117 -14.10 1.40 -23.56
N GLN A 118 -15.24 1.18 -22.91
CA GLN A 118 -15.41 1.45 -21.48
C GLN A 118 -15.10 0.20 -20.65
N VAL A 119 -14.48 0.39 -19.48
CA VAL A 119 -14.36 -0.66 -18.48
C VAL A 119 -15.74 -0.91 -17.88
N VAL A 120 -16.24 -2.15 -17.98
CA VAL A 120 -17.56 -2.52 -17.45
C VAL A 120 -17.47 -3.33 -16.16
N SER A 121 -16.36 -4.03 -15.94
CA SER A 121 -16.09 -4.74 -14.70
C SER A 121 -14.60 -4.96 -14.48
N PHE A 122 -14.22 -5.22 -13.24
CA PHE A 122 -12.88 -5.65 -12.86
C PHE A 122 -12.95 -6.98 -12.12
N SER A 123 -12.19 -7.96 -12.58
CA SER A 123 -12.09 -9.30 -12.00
C SER A 123 -10.78 -9.42 -11.24
N VAL A 124 -10.85 -9.46 -9.92
CA VAL A 124 -9.65 -9.60 -9.07
C VAL A 124 -9.12 -11.03 -9.14
N ILE A 125 -7.83 -11.16 -9.41
CA ILE A 125 -7.11 -12.45 -9.42
C ILE A 125 -6.35 -12.65 -8.10
N GLU A 126 -5.70 -11.60 -7.61
CA GLU A 126 -4.92 -11.64 -6.37
C GLU A 126 -4.86 -10.25 -5.69
N THR A 127 -4.41 -10.24 -4.43
CA THR A 127 -4.07 -9.01 -3.71
C THR A 127 -2.59 -9.00 -3.38
N ASP A 128 -1.94 -7.91 -3.78
CA ASP A 128 -0.54 -7.61 -3.52
C ASP A 128 -0.41 -6.67 -2.33
N PHE A 129 0.59 -6.93 -1.48
CA PHE A 129 0.92 -6.12 -0.32
C PHE A 129 2.30 -5.50 -0.51
N TYR A 130 2.35 -4.18 -0.39
CA TYR A 130 3.56 -3.37 -0.48
C TYR A 130 3.81 -2.68 0.84
N PHE A 131 5.06 -2.67 1.27
CA PHE A 131 5.49 -1.99 2.49
C PHE A 131 6.69 -1.11 2.21
N THR A 132 6.66 0.12 2.72
CA THR A 132 7.84 0.99 2.83
C THR A 132 8.25 1.05 4.30
N ALA A 133 9.49 0.67 4.59
CA ALA A 133 10.01 0.64 5.95
C ALA A 133 11.27 1.49 6.07
N VAL A 134 11.23 2.51 6.93
CA VAL A 134 12.42 3.30 7.26
C VAL A 134 13.20 2.58 8.36
N VAL A 135 14.42 2.15 8.05
CA VAL A 135 15.29 1.36 8.92
C VAL A 135 16.57 2.14 9.25
N GLU A 136 17.31 1.67 10.25
CA GLU A 136 18.58 2.30 10.66
C GLU A 136 19.73 1.97 9.71
N ASP A 137 19.79 0.73 9.22
CA ASP A 137 20.84 0.23 8.34
C ASP A 137 20.29 -0.87 7.41
N THR A 138 20.25 -0.56 6.12
CA THR A 138 19.89 -1.50 5.05
C THR A 138 20.95 -2.60 4.84
N GLY A 139 22.16 -2.42 5.37
CA GLY A 139 23.20 -3.45 5.41
C GLY A 139 22.94 -4.53 6.48
N ASN A 140 22.11 -4.25 7.48
CA ASN A 140 21.82 -5.19 8.57
C ASN A 140 20.76 -6.22 8.15
N ARG A 141 21.18 -7.20 7.35
CA ARG A 141 20.31 -8.27 6.81
C ARG A 141 19.51 -9.01 7.88
N GLU A 142 20.10 -9.21 9.06
CA GLU A 142 19.43 -9.86 10.19
C GLU A 142 18.22 -9.03 10.66
N ALA A 143 18.40 -7.73 10.87
CA ALA A 143 17.32 -6.83 11.24
C ALA A 143 16.24 -6.75 10.13
N LEU A 144 16.65 -6.63 8.86
CA LEU A 144 15.71 -6.57 7.73
C LEU A 144 14.85 -7.82 7.64
N GLY A 145 15.44 -9.00 7.76
CA GLY A 145 14.70 -10.25 7.72
C GLY A 145 13.78 -10.45 8.92
N ASN A 146 14.19 -10.00 10.11
CA ASN A 146 13.32 -9.99 11.29
C ASN A 146 12.15 -9.01 11.17
N LEU A 147 12.34 -7.88 10.48
CA LEU A 147 11.24 -6.97 10.14
C LEU A 147 10.31 -7.61 9.09
N ALA A 148 10.85 -8.20 8.02
CA ALA A 148 10.06 -8.93 7.02
C ALA A 148 9.21 -10.04 7.66
N TYR A 149 9.76 -10.78 8.64
CA TYR A 149 9.03 -11.79 9.41
C TYR A 149 7.79 -11.19 10.12
N GLN A 150 7.96 -10.02 10.74
CA GLN A 150 6.87 -9.33 11.42
C GLN A 150 5.81 -8.86 10.42
N LEU A 151 6.22 -8.28 9.30
CA LEU A 151 5.32 -7.85 8.24
C LEU A 151 4.52 -9.02 7.64
N LEU A 152 5.16 -10.17 7.41
CA LEU A 152 4.44 -11.39 6.99
C LEU A 152 3.40 -11.84 8.02
N SER A 153 3.69 -11.69 9.30
CA SER A 153 2.73 -12.00 10.38
C SER A 153 1.53 -11.04 10.39
N ILE A 154 1.70 -9.82 9.89
CA ILE A 154 0.58 -8.91 9.67
C ILE A 154 -0.25 -9.36 8.45
N VAL A 155 0.41 -9.63 7.32
CA VAL A 155 -0.28 -10.04 6.08
C VAL A 155 -1.06 -11.35 6.24
N GLU A 156 -0.57 -12.29 7.05
CA GLU A 156 -1.28 -13.55 7.38
C GLU A 156 -2.67 -13.35 8.01
N GLN A 157 -2.98 -12.17 8.54
CA GLN A 157 -4.31 -11.84 9.05
C GLN A 157 -5.34 -11.59 7.94
N PHE A 158 -4.86 -11.40 6.71
CA PHE A 158 -5.62 -11.07 5.50
C PHE A 158 -5.44 -12.15 4.41
N PRO A 159 -5.78 -13.42 4.67
CA PRO A 159 -5.69 -14.49 3.67
C PRO A 159 -6.68 -14.28 2.52
N PRO A 160 -6.57 -15.03 1.41
CA PRO A 160 -7.60 -15.07 0.37
C PRO A 160 -9.00 -15.30 0.95
N GLY A 161 -9.97 -14.53 0.48
CA GLY A 161 -11.34 -14.49 1.02
C GLY A 161 -11.56 -13.45 2.12
N LYS A 162 -10.49 -12.96 2.78
CA LYS A 162 -10.52 -11.67 3.50
C LYS A 162 -9.92 -10.55 2.67
N ALA A 163 -8.81 -10.82 2.00
CA ALA A 163 -8.33 -9.97 0.91
C ALA A 163 -9.06 -10.33 -0.40
N PRO A 164 -9.35 -9.34 -1.27
CA PRO A 164 -9.93 -9.58 -2.59
C PRO A 164 -9.10 -10.54 -3.46
N GLY A 165 -9.79 -11.34 -4.28
CA GLY A 165 -9.16 -12.31 -5.17
C GLY A 165 -8.99 -13.70 -4.53
N PRO A 166 -9.08 -14.77 -5.34
CA PRO A 166 -8.96 -16.14 -4.84
C PRO A 166 -7.51 -16.56 -4.56
N ASN A 167 -6.52 -15.87 -5.15
CA ASN A 167 -5.13 -16.25 -5.05
C ASN A 167 -4.35 -15.34 -4.11
N PRO A 168 -3.35 -15.88 -3.39
CA PRO A 168 -2.36 -15.08 -2.69
C PRO A 168 -1.45 -14.38 -3.70
N GLY A 169 -1.33 -13.06 -3.59
CA GLY A 169 -0.50 -12.26 -4.49
C GLY A 169 0.94 -12.14 -4.00
N LEU A 170 1.49 -10.95 -4.14
CA LEU A 170 2.87 -10.63 -3.82
C LEU A 170 3.04 -9.98 -2.45
N PHE A 171 4.21 -10.24 -1.86
CA PHE A 171 4.72 -9.54 -0.69
C PHE A 171 5.97 -8.77 -1.09
N THR A 172 5.88 -7.44 -1.05
CA THR A 172 6.98 -6.55 -1.42
C THR A 172 7.31 -5.60 -0.28
N VAL A 173 8.59 -5.52 0.08
CA VAL A 173 9.09 -4.58 1.08
C VAL A 173 10.22 -3.76 0.50
N LEU A 174 10.12 -2.45 0.62
CA LEU A 174 11.15 -1.47 0.33
C LEU A 174 11.73 -0.97 1.65
N PHE A 175 12.93 -1.43 2.00
CA PHE A 175 13.69 -0.92 3.12
C PHE A 175 14.48 0.31 2.69
N GLN A 176 14.44 1.36 3.51
CA GLN A 176 15.10 2.64 3.22
C GLN A 176 15.92 3.08 4.43
N ASP A 177 17.17 3.49 4.19
CA ASP A 177 17.98 4.26 5.14
C ASP A 177 18.53 5.53 4.46
N GLU A 178 19.44 6.24 5.10
CA GLU A 178 20.03 7.47 4.54
C GLU A 178 20.94 7.22 3.33
N LYS A 179 21.39 5.99 3.10
CA LYS A 179 22.40 5.65 2.10
C LYS A 179 21.78 5.07 0.84
N GLN A 180 20.79 4.19 0.99
CA GLN A 180 20.25 3.40 -0.11
C GLN A 180 18.88 2.79 0.19
N ASN A 181 18.29 2.23 -0.87
CA ASN A 181 17.07 1.44 -0.81
C ASN A 181 17.40 -0.03 -1.10
N VAL A 182 16.78 -0.94 -0.34
CA VAL A 182 16.83 -2.39 -0.58
C VAL A 182 15.41 -2.90 -0.73
N GLN A 183 15.09 -3.46 -1.89
CA GLN A 183 13.79 -4.08 -2.14
C GLN A 183 13.88 -5.60 -2.00
N VAL A 184 12.84 -6.18 -1.42
CA VAL A 184 12.59 -7.63 -1.40
C VAL A 184 11.18 -7.87 -1.90
N ARG A 185 11.03 -8.79 -2.85
CA ARG A 185 9.76 -9.18 -3.45
C ARG A 185 9.69 -10.69 -3.52
N ALA A 186 8.57 -11.27 -3.10
CA ALA A 186 8.33 -12.70 -3.18
C ALA A 186 6.83 -12.97 -3.39
N LYS A 187 6.48 -14.14 -3.92
CA LYS A 187 5.09 -14.62 -3.82
C LYS A 187 4.76 -14.84 -2.35
N LEU A 188 3.56 -14.42 -1.94
CA LEU A 188 3.14 -14.50 -0.55
C LEU A 188 3.18 -15.95 -0.04
N VAL A 189 2.84 -16.93 -0.89
CA VAL A 189 2.94 -18.36 -0.57
C VAL A 189 4.35 -18.82 -0.24
N ASP A 190 5.34 -18.37 -1.00
CA ASP A 190 6.75 -18.76 -0.79
C ASP A 190 7.30 -18.11 0.46
N ALA A 191 6.92 -16.86 0.71
CA ALA A 191 7.26 -16.12 1.92
C ALA A 191 6.67 -16.78 3.18
N GLN A 192 5.39 -17.16 3.14
CA GLN A 192 4.72 -17.89 4.22
C GLN A 192 5.33 -19.28 4.43
N ALA A 193 5.68 -19.99 3.36
CA ALA A 193 6.36 -21.28 3.45
C ALA A 193 7.75 -21.15 4.10
N ALA A 194 8.54 -20.15 3.71
CA ALA A 194 9.83 -19.84 4.33
C ALA A 194 9.69 -19.58 5.84
N LYS A 195 8.71 -18.77 6.22
CA LYS A 195 8.38 -18.49 7.63
C LYS A 195 7.96 -19.76 8.38
N THR A 196 7.13 -20.61 7.77
CA THR A 196 6.64 -21.88 8.35
C THR A 196 7.78 -22.87 8.60
N ARG A 197 8.82 -22.86 7.75
CA ARG A 197 10.08 -23.61 7.98
C ARG A 197 10.92 -23.06 9.14
N GLY A 198 10.48 -22.02 9.81
CA GLY A 198 11.18 -21.39 10.92
C GLY A 198 12.30 -20.44 10.50
N LEU A 199 12.39 -20.08 9.21
CA LEU A 199 13.38 -19.10 8.75
C LEU A 199 13.07 -17.73 9.35
N ARG A 200 14.12 -17.07 9.84
CA ARG A 200 14.11 -15.73 10.43
C ARG A 200 15.38 -15.00 10.05
N GLY A 201 15.46 -13.72 10.40
CA GLY A 201 16.68 -12.94 10.20
C GLY A 201 17.18 -12.98 8.76
N SER A 202 18.50 -13.00 8.61
CA SER A 202 19.16 -13.05 7.32
C SER A 202 18.73 -14.26 6.47
N ALA A 203 18.50 -15.43 7.08
CA ALA A 203 18.06 -16.63 6.36
C ALA A 203 16.66 -16.50 5.73
N LEU A 204 15.73 -15.79 6.40
CA LEU A 204 14.45 -15.46 5.78
C LEU A 204 14.64 -14.48 4.62
N LEU A 205 15.46 -13.44 4.83
CA LEU A 205 15.72 -12.43 3.80
C LEU A 205 16.31 -13.06 2.53
N ASP A 206 17.28 -13.96 2.68
CA ASP A 206 17.86 -14.74 1.58
C ASP A 206 16.79 -15.54 0.83
N ALA A 207 15.93 -16.25 1.56
CA ALA A 207 14.87 -17.05 0.97
C ALA A 207 13.86 -16.20 0.18
N LEU A 208 13.52 -15.01 0.66
CA LEU A 208 12.62 -14.09 -0.03
C LEU A 208 13.25 -13.50 -1.30
N GLN A 209 14.56 -13.24 -1.30
CA GLN A 209 15.26 -12.71 -2.48
C GLN A 209 15.45 -13.76 -3.57
N LEU A 210 15.62 -15.04 -3.20
CA LEU A 210 15.71 -16.14 -4.16
C LEU A 210 14.35 -16.48 -4.80
N ALA A 211 13.25 -16.27 -4.07
CA ALA A 211 11.90 -16.54 -4.57
C ALA A 211 11.42 -15.57 -5.67
N HIS A 212 12.22 -14.56 -6.03
CA HIS A 212 11.92 -13.61 -7.09
C HIS A 212 12.49 -13.99 -8.47
N GLN A 213 13.36 -15.01 -8.53
CA GLN A 213 13.92 -15.55 -9.79
C GLN A 213 12.99 -16.61 -10.39
#